data_AF-A0AAW0QAN8-F1
#
_entry.id   AF-A0AAW0QAN8-F1
#
_cell.length_a   1.000
_cell.length_b   1.000
_cell.length_c   1.000
_cell.angle_alpha   90.00
_cell.angle_beta   90.00
_cell.angle_gamma   90.00
#
_symmetry.space_group_name_H-M   'P 1'
#
loop_
_entity.id
_entity.type
_entity.pdbx_description
1 polymer ?
#
loop_
_entity_poly.entity_id
_entity_poly.type
_entity_poly.pdbx_seq_one_letter_code
_entity_poly.pdbx_strand_id
1 'polypeptide(L)'
;MQTSEIKLLRGTLFNAVDYGRDAGTGGGEGTGPVHRRDRGSDLEVMRADGALEVNNEHDGIEVHSPIDWEPRSSIPISALTELPNDKSFIERSSSNIVGEVIDKPRACASLNRRGRIIFAAIIVLIIVAVVGAVTGTVLSRKPQNSEILPSNLAAVNWTTAANATIYVVFSQETDGSLIAHRQEAGNWTKVNISHIFQDTGSSLGIRASTPLAAAAISNPVNMSSLGVNELSLFYLTPTNTITQIVTRDGSLREWVWGDVGPHSDVKLSAAPGSQMSAAWRRCRDAASGCGGGTLSLTFEDEYQNYLVANSTYNWTATVASSRLAANSSMALISMDYGSASDYLWGFYDTNGVMGSAWEDFQKGNWWWTNLGRNIMYGIPMKTGQGFAAASFHGRTHAFVAALFPDGSVSVKYYDPGLDDWHPEAKLKLANESTETVARFSAIAMTADARLYGMVNSSIIQELRMDQTDPYTFHHVGDIV
;
A
#
# COMPACT_ATOMS: atom_id res chain seq x y z
N MET A 1 17.15 62.64 36.23
CA MET A 1 18.04 61.79 35.41
C MET A 1 17.67 60.35 35.68
N GLN A 2 16.91 59.75 34.77
CA GLN A 2 16.37 58.40 34.87
C GLN A 2 16.56 57.79 33.48
N THR A 3 17.37 56.75 33.39
CA THR A 3 17.63 55.98 32.18
C THR A 3 16.49 54.99 31.95
N SER A 4 15.75 55.17 30.87
CA SER A 4 14.74 54.21 30.39
C SER A 4 15.38 53.22 29.41
N GLU A 5 15.39 51.94 29.79
CA GLU A 5 15.64 50.81 28.89
C GLU A 5 14.50 50.66 27.88
N ILE A 6 14.83 50.53 26.60
CA ILE A 6 13.91 50.17 25.53
C ILE A 6 14.10 48.68 25.24
N LYS A 7 13.12 47.84 25.62
CA LYS A 7 12.99 46.46 25.14
C LYS A 7 12.19 46.45 23.83
N LEU A 8 12.84 46.06 22.73
CA LEU A 8 12.17 45.72 21.48
C LEU A 8 11.48 44.34 21.61
N LEU A 9 10.16 44.32 21.56
CA LEU A 9 9.37 43.12 21.23
C LEU A 9 9.01 43.19 19.75
N ARG A 10 9.56 42.25 18.96
CA ARG A 10 9.10 41.98 17.59
C ARG A 10 7.78 41.21 17.69
N GLY A 11 6.67 41.91 17.48
CA GLY A 11 5.37 41.31 17.20
C GLY A 11 5.16 41.20 15.70
N THR A 12 5.07 39.99 15.17
CA THR A 12 4.66 39.73 13.79
C THR A 12 3.12 39.78 13.74
N LEU A 13 2.59 40.76 13.02
CA LEU A 13 1.16 40.90 12.71
C LEU A 13 0.76 39.83 11.68
N PHE A 14 -0.09 38.89 12.08
CA PHE A 14 -0.96 38.16 11.16
C PHE A 14 -2.38 38.69 11.35
N ASN A 15 -2.94 39.26 10.28
CA ASN A 15 -4.36 39.59 10.22
C ASN A 15 -5.14 38.28 10.12
N ALA A 16 -5.73 37.84 11.23
CA ALA A 16 -6.85 36.91 11.22
C ALA A 16 -8.12 37.75 10.99
N VAL A 17 -8.81 37.51 9.88
CA VAL A 17 -10.18 38.00 9.69
C VAL A 17 -11.09 36.98 10.35
N ASP A 18 -11.58 37.37 11.53
CA ASP A 18 -12.54 36.63 12.34
C ASP A 18 -13.95 36.93 11.79
N TYR A 19 -14.62 35.96 11.18
CA TYR A 19 -16.03 36.11 10.82
C TYR A 19 -16.90 35.69 12.00
N GLY A 20 -17.54 36.71 12.59
CA GLY A 20 -18.40 36.61 13.75
C GLY A 20 -19.62 35.72 13.56
N ARG A 21 -19.97 35.12 14.70
CA ARG A 21 -21.14 34.31 15.00
C ARG A 21 -22.33 35.22 15.33
N ASP A 22 -23.50 34.96 14.73
CA ASP A 22 -24.85 35.32 15.22
C ASP A 22 -25.82 34.33 14.52
N ALA A 23 -26.61 33.44 15.15
CA ALA A 23 -27.61 33.50 16.22
C ALA A 23 -29.07 33.43 15.67
N GLY A 24 -29.71 32.26 15.88
CA GLY A 24 -31.18 32.05 15.90
C GLY A 24 -31.88 31.86 14.54
N THR A 25 -32.91 31.04 14.32
CA THR A 25 -33.82 30.23 15.14
C THR A 25 -34.69 29.39 14.17
N GLY A 26 -35.22 28.24 14.61
CA GLY A 26 -36.49 27.70 14.08
C GLY A 26 -36.40 26.31 13.46
N GLY A 27 -37.06 25.34 14.10
CA GLY A 27 -37.08 23.93 13.70
C GLY A 27 -37.97 23.61 12.51
N GLY A 28 -37.88 22.36 12.04
CA GLY A 28 -38.75 21.77 11.03
C GLY A 28 -38.08 20.62 10.28
N GLU A 29 -38.45 19.41 10.70
CA GLU A 29 -38.51 18.15 9.94
C GLU A 29 -37.65 17.96 8.66
N GLY A 30 -36.70 17.03 8.78
CA GLY A 30 -36.45 15.95 7.81
C GLY A 30 -36.46 16.29 6.32
N THR A 31 -35.37 16.88 5.81
CA THR A 31 -34.92 16.67 4.43
C THR A 31 -33.38 16.65 4.43
N GLY A 32 -32.79 15.70 3.70
CA GLY A 32 -31.33 15.58 3.55
C GLY A 32 -30.70 16.82 2.89
N PRO A 33 -29.36 16.94 2.88
CA PRO A 33 -28.70 18.12 2.35
C PRO A 33 -29.01 18.28 0.86
N VAL A 34 -29.79 19.32 0.55
CA VAL A 34 -29.99 19.81 -0.81
C VAL A 34 -28.74 20.58 -1.19
N HIS A 35 -27.94 20.03 -2.11
CA HIS A 35 -26.94 20.82 -2.82
C HIS A 35 -27.65 21.98 -3.53
N ARG A 36 -27.43 23.19 -3.03
CA ARG A 36 -27.81 24.42 -3.73
C ARG A 36 -26.98 24.48 -5.01
N ARG A 37 -27.67 24.34 -6.15
CA ARG A 37 -27.11 24.50 -7.47
C ARG A 37 -27.00 26.00 -7.72
N ASP A 38 -25.89 26.61 -7.38
CA ASP A 38 -25.63 28.00 -7.76
C ASP A 38 -25.48 28.07 -9.29
N ARG A 39 -26.54 28.59 -9.92
CA ARG A 39 -26.52 29.09 -11.30
C ARG A 39 -26.14 30.56 -11.22
N GLY A 40 -25.09 30.94 -11.95
CA GLY A 40 -24.67 32.33 -12.15
C GLY A 40 -23.37 32.62 -11.42
N SER A 41 -22.28 32.65 -12.17
CA SER A 41 -21.00 33.21 -11.69
C SER A 41 -21.03 34.70 -12.00
N ASP A 42 -21.34 35.52 -11.00
CA ASP A 42 -20.99 36.93 -11.05
C ASP A 42 -19.54 37.07 -10.57
N LEU A 43 -18.71 37.69 -11.40
CA LEU A 43 -17.31 37.92 -11.12
C LEU A 43 -17.19 39.21 -10.29
N GLU A 44 -17.04 39.11 -8.97
CA GLU A 44 -16.77 40.26 -8.12
C GLU A 44 -15.29 40.65 -8.23
N VAL A 45 -15.01 41.82 -8.81
CA VAL A 45 -13.67 42.42 -8.80
C VAL A 45 -13.67 43.57 -7.79
N MET A 46 -13.04 43.36 -6.63
CA MET A 46 -12.77 44.45 -5.70
C MET A 46 -11.65 45.35 -6.24
N ARG A 47 -11.92 46.66 -6.35
CA ARG A 47 -10.87 47.68 -6.46
C ARG A 47 -10.28 47.98 -5.08
N ALA A 48 -9.01 48.39 -5.09
CA ALA A 48 -8.21 48.67 -3.90
C ALA A 48 -8.70 49.85 -3.04
N ASP A 49 -9.78 50.54 -3.43
CA ASP A 49 -10.39 51.67 -2.72
C ASP A 49 -11.74 51.35 -2.07
N GLY A 50 -12.21 50.10 -2.13
CA GLY A 50 -13.32 49.62 -1.30
C GLY A 50 -14.73 50.05 -1.73
N ALA A 51 -14.93 50.52 -2.96
CA ALA A 51 -16.26 50.75 -3.52
C ALA A 51 -16.72 49.54 -4.35
N LEU A 52 -17.93 49.04 -4.06
CA LEU A 52 -18.59 47.95 -4.79
C LEU A 52 -19.41 48.56 -5.94
N GLU A 53 -19.09 48.23 -7.19
CA GLU A 53 -19.87 48.61 -8.37
C GLU A 53 -20.39 47.32 -9.03
N VAL A 54 -21.72 47.16 -9.08
CA VAL A 54 -22.37 46.02 -9.74
C VAL A 54 -22.71 46.44 -11.17
N ASN A 55 -21.94 45.97 -12.14
CA ASN A 55 -22.22 46.20 -13.56
C ASN A 55 -23.02 45.03 -14.13
N ASN A 56 -24.25 45.33 -14.56
CA ASN A 56 -25.12 44.41 -15.31
C ASN A 56 -25.17 44.87 -16.77
N GLU A 57 -24.22 44.42 -17.58
CA GLU A 57 -24.35 44.47 -19.04
C GLU A 57 -23.92 43.13 -19.66
N HIS A 58 -24.90 42.46 -20.26
CA HIS A 58 -24.70 41.44 -21.27
C HIS A 58 -24.14 42.10 -22.52
N ASP A 59 -22.90 41.80 -22.88
CA ASP A 59 -22.49 41.68 -24.29
C ASP A 59 -21.21 40.85 -24.44
N GLY A 60 -21.13 40.15 -25.57
CA GLY A 60 -20.29 38.99 -25.80
C GLY A 60 -18.78 39.20 -25.64
N ILE A 61 -18.12 38.21 -25.04
CA ILE A 61 -16.67 38.07 -25.05
C ILE A 61 -16.31 36.95 -26.01
N GLU A 62 -15.75 37.33 -27.17
CA GLU A 62 -14.97 36.44 -28.02
C GLU A 62 -13.70 36.01 -27.28
N VAL A 63 -13.55 34.71 -27.07
CA VAL A 63 -12.34 34.13 -26.49
C VAL A 63 -11.32 33.94 -27.62
N HIS A 64 -10.31 34.80 -27.68
CA HIS A 64 -9.10 34.53 -28.45
C HIS A 64 -8.24 33.49 -27.70
N SER A 65 -8.07 32.33 -28.33
CA SER A 65 -7.10 31.30 -27.93
C SER A 65 -5.66 31.78 -28.16
N PRO A 66 -4.74 31.63 -27.19
CA PRO A 66 -3.33 31.81 -27.46
C PRO A 66 -2.63 30.47 -27.75
N ILE A 67 -2.02 30.44 -28.94
CA ILE A 67 -0.76 29.76 -29.29
C ILE A 67 -0.87 28.34 -29.87
N ASP A 68 -0.69 28.32 -31.18
CA ASP A 68 -0.34 27.18 -32.04
C ASP A 68 0.93 26.47 -31.56
N TRP A 69 0.83 25.16 -31.36
CA TRP A 69 1.96 24.24 -31.38
C TRP A 69 1.90 23.46 -32.70
N GLU A 70 2.75 23.81 -33.66
CA GLU A 70 3.00 23.00 -34.85
C GLU A 70 3.84 21.76 -34.49
N PRO A 71 3.41 20.54 -34.87
CA PRO A 71 4.29 19.38 -34.83
C PRO A 71 5.22 19.40 -36.05
N ARG A 72 6.52 19.52 -35.81
CA ARG A 72 7.56 19.32 -36.84
C ARG A 72 7.68 17.84 -37.22
N SER A 73 7.38 17.59 -38.50
CA SER A 73 8.00 16.64 -39.42
C SER A 73 8.25 15.19 -38.95
N SER A 74 7.43 14.30 -39.50
CA SER A 74 7.70 12.87 -39.69
C SER A 74 9.02 12.62 -40.45
N ILE A 75 9.92 11.83 -39.85
CA ILE A 75 11.01 11.17 -40.58
C ILE A 75 10.51 9.76 -40.97
N PRO A 76 10.52 9.38 -42.25
CA PRO A 76 10.26 8.01 -42.64
C PRO A 76 11.54 7.19 -42.51
N ILE A 77 11.50 6.09 -41.76
CA ILE A 77 12.53 5.05 -41.85
C ILE A 77 11.91 3.86 -42.57
N SER A 78 12.14 3.84 -43.88
CA SER A 78 12.10 2.65 -44.71
C SER A 78 13.53 2.18 -44.99
N ALA A 79 13.69 0.86 -44.95
CA ALA A 79 14.77 0.04 -45.51
C ALA A 79 16.09 -0.10 -44.73
N LEU A 80 16.36 -1.35 -44.30
CA LEU A 80 17.61 -2.14 -44.30
C LEU A 80 17.48 -3.20 -43.17
N THR A 81 17.69 -4.51 -43.30
CA THR A 81 17.94 -5.44 -44.40
C THR A 81 17.84 -6.84 -43.78
N GLU A 82 17.29 -7.77 -44.54
CA GLU A 82 17.59 -9.22 -44.61
C GLU A 82 18.48 -9.87 -43.52
N LEU A 83 17.88 -10.83 -42.78
CA LEU A 83 18.31 -12.23 -42.52
C LEU A 83 19.81 -12.62 -42.62
N PRO A 84 20.32 -13.52 -41.75
CA PRO A 84 19.89 -14.92 -41.87
C PRO A 84 19.74 -15.74 -40.59
N ASN A 85 18.87 -16.74 -40.75
CA ASN A 85 18.85 -18.03 -40.07
C ASN A 85 20.24 -18.50 -39.62
N ASP A 86 20.33 -18.98 -38.39
CA ASP A 86 21.19 -20.14 -38.16
C ASP A 86 20.52 -21.17 -37.24
N LYS A 87 20.45 -22.38 -37.79
CA LYS A 87 20.00 -23.62 -37.16
C LYS A 87 21.25 -24.40 -36.80
N SER A 88 21.46 -24.66 -35.52
CA SER A 88 22.26 -25.80 -35.06
C SER A 88 21.70 -26.25 -33.71
N PHE A 89 20.91 -27.33 -33.65
CA PHE A 89 21.39 -28.71 -33.63
C PHE A 89 22.27 -29.00 -32.40
N ILE A 90 21.63 -29.41 -31.31
CA ILE A 90 22.26 -30.31 -30.32
C ILE A 90 21.32 -31.50 -30.13
N GLU A 91 21.73 -32.59 -30.76
CA GLU A 91 21.30 -33.96 -30.53
C GLU A 91 21.84 -34.48 -29.18
N ARG A 92 21.05 -35.36 -28.55
CA ARG A 92 21.42 -36.45 -27.63
C ARG A 92 21.85 -36.10 -26.20
N SER A 93 21.05 -36.57 -25.24
CA SER A 93 21.35 -37.84 -24.57
C SER A 93 20.16 -38.30 -23.74
N SER A 94 19.32 -39.16 -24.33
CA SER A 94 18.41 -40.05 -23.62
C SER A 94 19.22 -41.25 -23.10
N SER A 95 19.54 -41.29 -21.81
CA SER A 95 20.06 -42.50 -21.18
C SER A 95 18.90 -43.36 -20.69
N ASN A 96 18.72 -44.49 -21.36
CA ASN A 96 17.86 -45.59 -20.98
C ASN A 96 18.17 -46.08 -19.56
N ILE A 97 17.14 -46.16 -18.72
CA ILE A 97 17.16 -46.91 -17.46
C ILE A 97 16.97 -48.38 -17.85
N VAL A 98 18.09 -49.09 -17.98
CA VAL A 98 18.12 -50.56 -18.02
C VAL A 98 18.22 -51.03 -16.57
N GLY A 99 17.24 -51.83 -16.15
CA GLY A 99 17.23 -52.47 -14.84
C GLY A 99 18.42 -53.42 -14.69
N GLU A 100 19.26 -53.13 -13.71
CA GLU A 100 20.34 -54.02 -13.30
C GLU A 100 19.83 -54.95 -12.18
N VAL A 101 19.95 -56.24 -12.43
CA VAL A 101 19.62 -57.33 -11.51
C VAL A 101 20.63 -57.30 -10.36
N ILE A 102 20.13 -57.16 -9.13
CA ILE A 102 20.94 -57.23 -7.91
C ILE A 102 21.40 -58.69 -7.73
N ASP A 103 22.61 -58.99 -8.17
CA ASP A 103 23.30 -60.23 -7.83
C ASP A 103 23.79 -60.19 -6.37
N LYS A 104 23.46 -61.25 -5.63
CA LYS A 104 23.89 -61.47 -4.24
C LYS A 104 25.43 -61.55 -4.18
N PRO A 105 26.11 -60.81 -3.28
CA PRO A 105 27.55 -60.94 -3.13
C PRO A 105 27.90 -62.32 -2.56
N ARG A 106 28.65 -63.10 -3.34
CA ARG A 106 29.33 -64.30 -2.87
C ARG A 106 30.43 -63.91 -1.89
N ALA A 107 30.40 -64.53 -0.72
CA ALA A 107 31.34 -64.33 0.37
C ALA A 107 32.80 -64.52 -0.06
N CYS A 108 33.62 -63.49 0.15
CA CYS A 108 35.07 -63.55 0.06
C CYS A 108 35.65 -64.35 1.26
N ALA A 109 35.62 -65.67 1.16
CA ALA A 109 36.21 -66.58 2.14
C ALA A 109 37.67 -66.91 1.78
N SER A 110 38.56 -65.93 1.66
CA SER A 110 40.02 -66.21 1.63
C SER A 110 40.94 -65.06 2.06
N LEU A 111 40.45 -64.04 2.77
CA LEU A 111 41.36 -63.08 3.39
C LEU A 111 42.02 -63.69 4.64
N ASN A 112 43.35 -63.78 4.58
CA ASN A 112 44.24 -64.17 5.67
C ASN A 112 43.98 -63.27 6.91
N ARG A 113 44.22 -63.78 8.13
CA ARG A 113 43.81 -63.17 9.41
C ARG A 113 44.24 -61.70 9.55
N ARG A 114 45.38 -61.32 8.98
CA ARG A 114 45.88 -59.93 8.95
C ARG A 114 45.05 -59.01 8.04
N GLY A 115 44.56 -59.50 6.90
CA GLY A 115 43.74 -58.71 5.98
C GLY A 115 42.35 -58.37 6.55
N ARG A 116 41.77 -59.28 7.35
CA ARG A 116 40.48 -59.03 8.03
C ARG A 116 40.57 -57.91 9.06
N ILE A 117 41.70 -57.81 9.77
CA ILE A 117 41.92 -56.76 10.78
C ILE A 117 42.08 -55.40 10.10
N ILE A 118 42.84 -55.33 9.00
CA ILE A 118 43.04 -54.08 8.24
C ILE A 118 41.71 -53.60 7.65
N PHE A 119 40.91 -54.51 7.06
CA PHE A 119 39.62 -54.15 6.47
C PHE A 119 38.62 -53.66 7.53
N ALA A 120 38.57 -54.30 8.70
CA ALA A 120 37.73 -53.86 9.80
C ALA A 120 38.14 -52.46 10.32
N ALA A 121 39.44 -52.18 10.42
CA ALA A 121 39.94 -50.87 10.83
C ALA A 121 39.56 -49.75 9.84
N ILE A 122 39.61 -50.04 8.53
CA ILE A 122 39.21 -49.09 7.48
C ILE A 122 37.71 -48.81 7.54
N ILE A 123 36.87 -49.83 7.72
CA ILE A 123 35.41 -49.65 7.86
C ILE A 123 35.09 -48.80 9.09
N VAL A 124 35.74 -49.04 10.23
CA VAL A 124 35.52 -48.24 11.45
C VAL A 124 35.93 -46.78 11.22
N LEU A 125 37.05 -46.52 10.55
CA LEU A 125 37.46 -45.15 10.20
C LEU A 125 36.46 -44.44 9.28
N ILE A 126 35.92 -45.14 8.28
CA ILE A 126 34.89 -44.59 7.38
C ILE A 126 33.60 -44.27 8.15
N ILE A 127 33.15 -45.16 9.04
CA ILE A 127 31.96 -44.93 9.85
C ILE A 127 32.17 -43.73 10.78
N VAL A 128 33.32 -43.60 11.44
CA VAL A 128 33.63 -42.45 12.31
C VAL A 128 33.68 -41.15 11.50
N ALA A 129 34.22 -41.16 10.27
CA ALA A 129 34.25 -39.99 9.40
C ALA A 129 32.84 -39.56 8.96
N VAL A 130 31.97 -40.51 8.60
CA VAL A 130 30.58 -40.21 8.22
C VAL A 130 29.77 -39.72 9.41
N VAL A 131 29.91 -40.34 10.59
CA VAL A 131 29.20 -39.91 11.81
C VAL A 131 29.70 -38.55 12.30
N GLY A 132 31.00 -38.26 12.17
CA GLY A 132 31.56 -36.92 12.45
C GLY A 132 31.06 -35.84 11.49
N ALA A 133 30.89 -36.16 10.21
CA ALA A 133 30.34 -35.23 9.22
C ALA A 133 28.84 -34.93 9.42
N VAL A 134 28.06 -35.92 9.90
CA VAL A 134 26.61 -35.77 10.14
C VAL A 134 26.31 -35.09 11.48
N THR A 135 27.17 -35.25 12.50
CA THR A 135 26.98 -34.56 13.80
C THR A 135 27.47 -33.10 13.78
N GLY A 136 28.40 -32.75 12.88
CA GLY A 136 28.89 -31.37 12.73
C GLY A 136 27.91 -30.37 12.09
N THR A 137 26.85 -30.83 11.43
CA THR A 137 25.90 -29.97 10.69
C THR A 137 24.62 -29.62 11.46
N VAL A 138 24.41 -30.15 12.67
CA VAL A 138 23.16 -29.95 13.43
C VAL A 138 23.30 -28.96 14.60
N LEU A 139 24.52 -28.55 14.98
CA LEU A 139 24.75 -27.75 16.19
C LEU A 139 25.07 -26.25 15.97
N SER A 140 24.71 -25.67 14.83
CA SER A 140 24.78 -24.21 14.69
C SER A 140 23.74 -23.60 13.76
N ARG A 141 22.45 -23.92 13.99
CA ARG A 141 21.40 -22.96 13.66
C ARG A 141 21.23 -22.02 14.85
N LYS A 142 22.15 -21.06 14.94
CA LYS A 142 21.83 -19.80 15.63
C LYS A 142 20.56 -19.29 14.94
N PRO A 143 19.48 -18.90 15.64
CA PRO A 143 18.40 -18.18 14.99
C PRO A 143 19.05 -16.99 14.29
N GLN A 144 19.17 -17.07 12.96
CA GLN A 144 19.49 -15.89 12.17
C GLN A 144 18.29 -15.00 12.42
N ASN A 145 18.51 -13.93 13.17
CA ASN A 145 17.61 -12.79 13.15
C ASN A 145 17.55 -12.40 11.68
N SER A 146 16.50 -12.80 10.98
CA SER A 146 16.30 -12.40 9.61
C SER A 146 16.08 -10.90 9.64
N GLU A 147 17.06 -10.15 9.14
CA GLU A 147 16.91 -8.73 8.94
C GLU A 147 15.76 -8.54 7.93
N ILE A 148 14.84 -7.63 8.24
CA ILE A 148 13.75 -7.27 7.34
C ILE A 148 14.39 -6.32 6.32
N LEU A 149 14.11 -6.48 5.02
CA LEU A 149 14.54 -5.44 4.08
C LEU A 149 13.89 -4.13 4.53
N PRO A 150 14.50 -2.96 4.26
CA PRO A 150 13.75 -1.71 4.17
C PRO A 150 12.71 -1.91 3.07
N SER A 151 11.59 -2.52 3.46
CA SER A 151 10.54 -3.05 2.62
C SER A 151 9.29 -2.27 2.92
N ASN A 152 8.45 -2.14 1.90
CA ASN A 152 7.14 -1.55 2.05
C ASN A 152 6.30 -2.47 2.93
N LEU A 153 5.61 -1.89 3.90
CA LEU A 153 4.64 -2.60 4.72
C LEU A 153 3.28 -2.51 4.03
N ALA A 154 2.45 -3.53 4.22
CA ALA A 154 1.01 -3.43 4.02
C ALA A 154 0.31 -3.92 5.28
N ALA A 155 -0.80 -3.30 5.66
CA ALA A 155 -1.54 -3.70 6.85
C ALA A 155 -3.03 -3.74 6.56
N VAL A 156 -3.71 -4.74 7.12
CA VAL A 156 -5.16 -4.89 7.01
C VAL A 156 -5.73 -5.36 8.33
N ASN A 157 -7.01 -5.08 8.53
CA ASN A 157 -7.77 -5.65 9.62
C ASN A 157 -9.13 -6.10 9.11
N TRP A 158 -9.71 -7.09 9.79
CA TRP A 158 -11.09 -7.49 9.57
C TRP A 158 -11.68 -8.03 10.87
N THR A 159 -13.01 -8.07 10.91
CA THR A 159 -13.75 -8.64 12.03
C THR A 159 -14.26 -10.02 11.64
N THR A 160 -13.98 -11.04 12.45
CA THR A 160 -14.46 -12.40 12.23
C THR A 160 -15.94 -12.54 12.59
N ALA A 161 -16.55 -13.66 12.21
CA ALA A 161 -17.93 -13.98 12.60
C ALA A 161 -18.13 -14.03 14.13
N ALA A 162 -17.09 -14.33 14.90
CA ALA A 162 -17.09 -14.31 16.36
C ALA A 162 -16.88 -12.90 16.96
N ASN A 163 -16.94 -11.85 16.13
CA ASN A 163 -16.69 -10.45 16.50
C ASN A 163 -15.28 -10.18 17.05
N ALA A 164 -14.30 -11.02 16.69
CA ALA A 164 -12.90 -10.76 16.99
C ALA A 164 -12.26 -9.96 15.86
N THR A 165 -11.56 -8.87 16.18
CA THR A 165 -10.78 -8.14 15.18
C THR A 165 -9.41 -8.78 15.02
N ILE A 166 -9.06 -9.11 13.78
CA ILE A 166 -7.77 -9.64 13.39
C ILE A 166 -7.01 -8.53 12.70
N TYR A 167 -5.73 -8.40 13.04
CA TYR A 167 -4.81 -7.48 12.39
C TYR A 167 -3.75 -8.30 11.67
N VAL A 168 -3.38 -7.88 10.46
CA VAL A 168 -2.29 -8.52 9.71
C VAL A 168 -1.39 -7.44 9.14
N VAL A 169 -0.08 -7.66 9.30
CA VAL A 169 0.97 -6.82 8.73
C VAL A 169 1.83 -7.69 7.83
N PHE A 170 1.99 -7.25 6.58
CA PHE A 170 2.81 -7.90 5.57
C PHE A 170 4.14 -7.16 5.42
N SER A 171 5.20 -7.95 5.25
CA SER A 171 6.57 -7.46 5.09
C SER A 171 7.36 -8.41 4.20
N GLN A 172 8.53 -7.95 3.73
CA GLN A 172 9.46 -8.78 2.97
C GLN A 172 10.81 -8.87 3.70
N GLU A 173 11.28 -10.09 3.92
CA GLU A 173 12.59 -10.37 4.52
C GLU A 173 13.74 -10.18 3.52
N THR A 174 14.98 -10.11 4.03
CA THR A 174 16.23 -9.98 3.24
C THR A 174 16.50 -11.08 2.24
N ASP A 175 15.96 -12.27 2.45
CA ASP A 175 16.00 -13.37 1.48
C ASP A 175 14.93 -13.26 0.38
N GLY A 176 14.08 -12.22 0.43
CA GLY A 176 12.96 -12.00 -0.48
C GLY A 176 11.66 -12.68 -0.06
N SER A 177 11.65 -13.42 1.05
CA SER A 177 10.46 -14.11 1.57
C SER A 177 9.38 -13.12 1.98
N LEU A 178 8.15 -13.41 1.56
CA LEU A 178 6.94 -12.69 1.95
C LEU A 178 6.39 -13.24 3.26
N ILE A 179 6.28 -12.37 4.26
CA ILE A 179 5.87 -12.70 5.62
C ILE A 179 4.56 -12.00 5.95
N ALA A 180 3.69 -12.70 6.68
CA ALA A 180 2.56 -12.10 7.38
C ALA A 180 2.72 -12.27 8.89
N HIS A 181 2.61 -11.18 9.62
CA HIS A 181 2.42 -11.18 11.06
C HIS A 181 0.93 -10.99 11.32
N ARG A 182 0.31 -11.91 12.07
CA ARG A 182 -1.12 -11.92 12.36
C ARG A 182 -1.35 -11.76 13.85
N GLN A 183 -2.15 -10.79 14.25
CA GLN A 183 -2.58 -10.59 15.63
C GLN A 183 -4.00 -11.11 15.83
N GLU A 184 -4.17 -11.97 16.82
CA GLU A 184 -5.49 -12.37 17.32
C GLU A 184 -5.47 -12.36 18.85
N ALA A 185 -6.44 -11.69 19.46
CA ALA A 185 -6.52 -11.55 20.92
C ALA A 185 -5.21 -11.05 21.57
N GLY A 186 -4.50 -10.14 20.90
CA GLY A 186 -3.23 -9.57 21.35
C GLY A 186 -1.97 -10.41 21.09
N ASN A 187 -2.11 -11.64 20.59
CA ASN A 187 -0.97 -12.51 20.29
C ASN A 187 -0.60 -12.43 18.81
N TRP A 188 0.67 -12.16 18.53
CA TRP A 188 1.23 -12.17 17.18
C TRP A 188 1.72 -13.56 16.79
N THR A 189 1.34 -14.01 15.59
CA THR A 189 1.89 -15.20 14.94
C THR A 189 2.50 -14.84 13.59
N LYS A 190 3.63 -15.48 13.26
CA LYS A 190 4.34 -15.28 12.00
C LYS A 190 4.01 -16.40 11.02
N VAL A 191 3.72 -16.04 9.78
CA VAL A 191 3.43 -16.96 8.68
C VAL A 191 4.31 -16.62 7.48
N ASN A 192 5.05 -17.61 6.98
CA ASN A 192 5.86 -17.46 5.78
C ASN A 192 5.04 -17.86 4.55
N ILE A 193 4.53 -16.88 3.82
CA ILE A 193 3.67 -17.09 2.64
C ILE A 193 4.49 -17.68 1.48
N SER A 194 5.75 -17.25 1.34
CA SER A 194 6.64 -17.80 0.30
C SER A 194 6.86 -19.30 0.47
N HIS A 195 7.01 -19.78 1.70
CA HIS A 195 7.13 -21.21 2.00
C HIS A 195 5.86 -22.00 1.62
N ILE A 196 4.66 -21.43 1.85
CA ILE A 196 3.39 -22.07 1.47
C ILE A 196 3.32 -22.31 -0.04
N PHE A 197 3.72 -21.33 -0.86
CA PHE A 197 3.78 -21.51 -2.31
C PHE A 197 4.88 -22.49 -2.73
N GLN A 198 6.06 -22.44 -2.10
CA GLN A 198 7.15 -23.38 -2.37
C GLN A 198 6.73 -24.83 -2.10
N ASP A 199 6.03 -25.08 -0.99
CA ASP A 199 5.51 -26.41 -0.62
C ASP A 199 4.51 -26.96 -1.65
N THR A 200 3.80 -26.07 -2.36
CA THR A 200 2.88 -26.44 -3.44
C THR A 200 3.56 -26.47 -4.82
N GLY A 201 4.88 -26.32 -4.88
CA GLY A 201 5.67 -26.35 -6.12
C GLY A 201 5.59 -25.06 -6.94
N SER A 202 5.05 -23.97 -6.37
CA SER A 202 4.93 -22.67 -7.02
C SER A 202 5.95 -21.68 -6.44
N SER A 203 6.51 -20.80 -7.28
CA SER A 203 7.30 -19.66 -6.81
C SER A 203 6.49 -18.39 -6.97
N LEU A 204 6.53 -17.53 -5.95
CA LEU A 204 5.86 -16.22 -6.02
C LEU A 204 6.56 -15.26 -6.99
N GLY A 205 7.83 -15.48 -7.33
CA GLY A 205 8.56 -14.62 -8.27
C GLY A 205 8.53 -13.14 -7.86
N ILE A 206 8.69 -12.86 -6.56
CA ILE A 206 8.56 -11.52 -5.99
C ILE A 206 9.83 -10.70 -6.27
N ARG A 207 9.66 -9.43 -6.63
CA ARG A 207 10.79 -8.48 -6.71
C ARG A 207 11.35 -8.20 -5.31
N ALA A 208 12.65 -8.01 -5.18
CA ALA A 208 13.23 -7.49 -3.93
C ALA A 208 12.72 -6.06 -3.66
N SER A 209 12.41 -5.74 -2.41
CA SER A 209 11.80 -4.48 -1.99
C SER A 209 10.56 -4.13 -2.80
N THR A 210 9.70 -5.12 -3.04
CA THR A 210 8.45 -4.91 -3.77
C THR A 210 7.49 -4.02 -2.96
N PRO A 211 6.71 -3.11 -3.58
CA PRO A 211 5.56 -2.51 -2.92
C PRO A 211 4.56 -3.60 -2.56
N LEU A 212 4.01 -3.48 -1.35
CA LEU A 212 2.94 -4.34 -0.87
C LEU A 212 1.68 -3.50 -0.75
N ALA A 213 0.57 -4.04 -1.25
CA ALA A 213 -0.75 -3.47 -1.03
C ALA A 213 -1.69 -4.58 -0.62
N ALA A 214 -2.50 -4.37 0.40
CA ALA A 214 -3.41 -5.39 0.88
C ALA A 214 -4.77 -4.78 1.23
N ALA A 215 -5.81 -5.58 1.04
CA ALA A 215 -7.15 -5.23 1.50
C ALA A 215 -7.88 -6.49 1.95
N ALA A 216 -8.69 -6.35 2.99
CA ALA A 216 -9.51 -7.42 3.52
C ALA A 216 -11.00 -7.08 3.36
N ILE A 217 -11.76 -8.08 2.94
CA ILE A 217 -13.21 -8.03 2.90
C ILE A 217 -13.70 -8.34 4.32
N SER A 218 -13.94 -7.28 5.10
CA SER A 218 -14.62 -7.40 6.40
C SER A 218 -16.13 -7.33 6.20
N ASN A 219 -16.87 -8.37 6.58
CA ASN A 219 -18.33 -8.41 6.48
C ASN A 219 -18.98 -7.51 7.56
N PRO A 220 -19.60 -6.36 7.21
CA PRO A 220 -20.34 -5.58 8.17
C PRO A 220 -21.81 -6.01 8.11
N VAL A 221 -22.20 -6.85 9.06
CA VAL A 221 -23.54 -6.87 9.68
C VAL A 221 -24.74 -7.35 8.84
N ASN A 222 -24.71 -7.40 7.51
CA ASN A 222 -25.88 -7.80 6.70
C ASN A 222 -25.61 -8.68 5.47
N MET A 223 -24.40 -9.23 5.30
CA MET A 223 -24.11 -10.15 4.20
C MET A 223 -24.06 -11.61 4.69
N SER A 224 -25.20 -12.12 5.16
CA SER A 224 -25.38 -13.50 5.63
C SER A 224 -25.05 -14.58 4.57
N SER A 225 -24.87 -14.20 3.30
CA SER A 225 -24.58 -15.10 2.19
C SER A 225 -23.10 -15.22 1.82
N LEU A 226 -22.21 -14.33 2.27
CA LEU A 226 -20.83 -14.30 1.76
C LEU A 226 -19.82 -15.19 2.51
N GLY A 227 -20.16 -15.74 3.68
CA GLY A 227 -19.53 -16.92 4.31
C GLY A 227 -18.02 -16.93 4.59
N VAL A 228 -17.21 -16.06 4.00
CA VAL A 228 -15.76 -16.12 4.00
C VAL A 228 -15.18 -14.72 3.99
N ASN A 229 -14.36 -14.41 4.99
CA ASN A 229 -13.45 -13.27 4.92
C ASN A 229 -12.44 -13.59 3.84
N GLU A 230 -12.24 -12.67 2.90
CA GLU A 230 -11.22 -12.80 1.87
C GLU A 230 -10.20 -11.69 2.08
N LEU A 231 -8.92 -12.06 2.04
CA LEU A 231 -7.81 -11.13 2.09
C LEU A 231 -7.06 -11.24 0.78
N SER A 232 -6.85 -10.11 0.13
CA SER A 232 -6.02 -9.98 -1.06
C SER A 232 -4.73 -9.24 -0.73
N LEU A 233 -3.63 -9.77 -1.24
CA LEU A 233 -2.30 -9.16 -1.17
C LEU A 233 -1.75 -9.02 -2.58
N PHE A 234 -1.27 -7.82 -2.90
CA PHE A 234 -0.71 -7.43 -4.17
C PHE A 234 0.77 -7.11 -4.02
N TYR A 235 1.55 -7.54 -5.00
CA TYR A 235 2.98 -7.24 -5.11
C TYR A 235 3.40 -7.13 -6.58
N LEU A 236 4.60 -6.58 -6.81
CA LEU A 236 5.23 -6.56 -8.13
C LEU A 236 6.22 -7.72 -8.31
N THR A 237 6.18 -8.34 -9.49
CA THR A 237 7.24 -9.24 -9.99
C THR A 237 8.47 -8.43 -10.44
N PRO A 238 9.62 -9.08 -10.72
CA PRO A 238 10.80 -8.43 -11.31
C PRO A 238 10.53 -7.68 -12.62
N THR A 239 9.47 -8.05 -13.35
CA THR A 239 9.07 -7.39 -14.60
C THR A 239 8.03 -6.28 -14.39
N ASN A 240 7.83 -5.82 -13.15
CA ASN A 240 6.82 -4.84 -12.75
C ASN A 240 5.39 -5.23 -13.12
N THR A 241 5.12 -6.54 -13.20
CA THR A 241 3.76 -7.06 -13.34
C THR A 241 3.13 -7.15 -11.96
N ILE A 242 1.96 -6.55 -11.79
CA ILE A 242 1.18 -6.65 -10.57
C ILE A 242 0.65 -8.09 -10.46
N THR A 243 0.81 -8.68 -9.29
CA THR A 243 0.38 -10.05 -8.99
C THR A 243 -0.44 -10.05 -7.71
N GLN A 244 -1.57 -10.75 -7.72
CA GLN A 244 -2.46 -10.94 -6.60
C GLN A 244 -2.34 -12.36 -6.06
N ILE A 245 -2.29 -12.47 -4.74
CA ILE A 245 -2.55 -13.71 -4.02
C ILE A 245 -3.68 -13.49 -3.01
N VAL A 246 -4.45 -14.54 -2.76
CA VAL A 246 -5.70 -14.48 -2.00
C VAL A 246 -5.72 -15.57 -0.95
N THR A 247 -6.27 -15.26 0.21
CA THR A 247 -6.61 -16.26 1.23
C THR A 247 -8.02 -16.03 1.76
N ARG A 248 -8.71 -17.14 2.03
CA ARG A 248 -9.97 -17.18 2.78
C ARG A 248 -9.82 -17.89 4.12
N ASP A 249 -8.61 -18.39 4.37
CA ASP A 249 -8.26 -19.04 5.62
C ASP A 249 -7.90 -17.97 6.64
N GLY A 250 -8.70 -17.89 7.71
CA GLY A 250 -8.47 -16.96 8.82
C GLY A 250 -7.13 -17.19 9.54
N SER A 251 -6.48 -18.35 9.36
CA SER A 251 -5.16 -18.66 9.90
C SER A 251 -3.99 -18.29 8.97
N LEU A 252 -4.30 -17.84 7.74
CA LEU A 252 -3.35 -17.47 6.68
C LEU A 252 -2.42 -18.61 6.22
N ARG A 253 -2.79 -19.87 6.43
CA ARG A 253 -1.98 -21.04 6.04
C ARG A 253 -2.31 -21.56 4.65
N GLU A 254 -3.43 -21.14 4.08
CA GLU A 254 -3.85 -21.49 2.74
C GLU A 254 -3.90 -20.24 1.88
N TRP A 255 -3.10 -20.20 0.82
CA TRP A 255 -3.07 -19.12 -0.16
C TRP A 255 -3.20 -19.69 -1.55
N VAL A 256 -3.90 -18.94 -2.40
CA VAL A 256 -4.06 -19.25 -3.81
C VAL A 256 -3.69 -18.04 -4.64
N TRP A 257 -3.40 -18.30 -5.91
CA TRP A 257 -3.28 -17.25 -6.91
C TRP A 257 -4.61 -16.51 -7.09
N GLY A 258 -4.55 -15.18 -7.14
CA GLY A 258 -5.72 -14.33 -7.39
C GLY A 258 -6.02 -14.14 -8.87
N ASP A 259 -6.83 -13.14 -9.20
CA ASP A 259 -7.29 -12.90 -10.57
C ASP A 259 -6.29 -12.07 -11.39
N VAL A 260 -5.31 -11.42 -10.76
CA VAL A 260 -4.30 -10.57 -11.44
C VAL A 260 -2.93 -11.20 -11.36
N GLY A 261 -2.22 -11.28 -12.50
CA GLY A 261 -0.81 -11.68 -12.51
C GLY A 261 -0.39 -12.48 -13.74
N PRO A 262 0.88 -12.94 -13.79
CA PRO A 262 1.38 -13.75 -14.90
C PRO A 262 0.68 -15.11 -15.04
N HIS A 263 0.04 -15.58 -13.97
CA HIS A 263 -0.77 -16.80 -13.93
C HIS A 263 -2.21 -16.62 -14.42
N SER A 264 -2.61 -15.39 -14.75
CA SER A 264 -3.97 -15.02 -15.17
C SER A 264 -3.99 -14.39 -16.58
N ASP A 265 -5.17 -14.34 -17.19
CA ASP A 265 -5.43 -13.58 -18.41
C ASP A 265 -5.43 -12.07 -18.16
N VAL A 266 -5.67 -11.65 -16.92
CA VAL A 266 -5.64 -10.24 -16.50
C VAL A 266 -4.21 -9.85 -16.10
N LYS A 267 -3.61 -8.97 -16.90
CA LYS A 267 -2.24 -8.50 -16.70
C LYS A 267 -2.23 -6.99 -16.51
N LEU A 268 -1.81 -6.56 -15.33
CA LEU A 268 -1.55 -5.16 -15.02
C LEU A 268 -0.04 -4.94 -14.91
N SER A 269 0.46 -3.90 -15.56
CA SER A 269 1.87 -3.51 -15.52
C SER A 269 1.98 -2.13 -14.88
N ALA A 270 2.90 -2.00 -13.93
CA ALA A 270 3.19 -0.74 -13.25
C ALA A 270 4.52 -0.16 -13.73
N ALA A 271 4.72 1.15 -13.52
CA ALA A 271 6.01 1.78 -13.71
C ALA A 271 7.09 1.14 -12.81
N PRO A 272 8.37 1.14 -13.24
CA PRO A 272 9.48 0.88 -12.35
C PRO A 272 9.40 1.81 -11.13
N GLY A 273 9.46 1.23 -9.93
CA GLY A 273 9.40 1.97 -8.66
C GLY A 273 8.02 2.49 -8.24
N SER A 274 6.96 2.19 -9.00
CA SER A 274 5.56 2.40 -8.59
C SER A 274 5.33 1.89 -7.17
N GLN A 275 4.66 2.71 -6.36
CA GLN A 275 4.02 2.22 -5.13
C GLN A 275 2.64 1.64 -5.45
N MET A 276 2.01 0.99 -4.48
CA MET A 276 0.66 0.47 -4.64
C MET A 276 -0.13 0.67 -3.35
N SER A 277 -1.44 0.82 -3.47
CA SER A 277 -2.35 0.77 -2.34
C SER A 277 -3.67 0.12 -2.74
N ALA A 278 -4.27 -0.62 -1.82
CA ALA A 278 -5.51 -1.35 -2.07
C ALA A 278 -6.53 -1.04 -1.00
N ALA A 279 -7.80 -0.99 -1.38
CA ALA A 279 -8.91 -0.79 -0.48
C ALA A 279 -10.10 -1.65 -0.91
N TRP A 280 -10.87 -2.09 0.08
CA TRP A 280 -12.17 -2.71 -0.15
C TRP A 280 -13.26 -1.65 -0.05
N ARG A 281 -13.91 -1.34 -1.18
CA ARG A 281 -15.09 -0.49 -1.24
C ARG A 281 -16.30 -1.27 -0.77
N ARG A 282 -16.97 -0.84 0.30
CA ARG A 282 -18.18 -1.51 0.77
C ARG A 282 -19.41 -0.97 0.07
N CYS A 283 -20.38 -1.87 -0.14
CA CYS A 283 -21.67 -1.55 -0.71
C CYS A 283 -22.75 -1.95 0.30
N ARG A 284 -23.60 -1.00 0.69
CA ARG A 284 -24.67 -1.23 1.66
C ARG A 284 -25.82 -2.00 1.03
N ASP A 285 -26.11 -1.69 -0.24
CA ASP A 285 -27.26 -2.24 -0.95
C ASP A 285 -26.82 -3.12 -2.12
N ALA A 286 -27.31 -4.36 -2.17
CA ALA A 286 -27.08 -5.25 -3.32
C ALA A 286 -27.63 -4.66 -4.64
N ALA A 287 -28.62 -3.77 -4.55
CA ALA A 287 -29.20 -3.06 -5.69
C ALA A 287 -28.28 -2.00 -6.32
N SER A 288 -27.21 -1.58 -5.61
CA SER A 288 -26.26 -0.58 -6.11
C SER A 288 -25.32 -1.10 -7.21
N GLY A 289 -25.50 -2.34 -7.67
CA GLY A 289 -24.74 -2.92 -8.77
C GLY A 289 -23.31 -3.36 -8.42
N CYS A 290 -22.81 -3.01 -7.23
CA CYS A 290 -21.47 -3.39 -6.77
C CYS A 290 -21.41 -4.67 -5.94
N GLY A 291 -22.44 -5.52 -5.96
CA GLY A 291 -22.31 -6.97 -5.72
C GLY A 291 -21.65 -7.42 -4.40
N GLY A 292 -21.87 -6.70 -3.29
CA GLY A 292 -21.26 -7.02 -1.99
C GLY A 292 -19.97 -6.24 -1.68
N GLY A 293 -19.49 -5.45 -2.64
CA GLY A 293 -18.33 -4.57 -2.55
C GLY A 293 -17.38 -4.77 -3.72
N THR A 294 -16.39 -3.88 -3.81
CA THR A 294 -15.41 -3.88 -4.90
C THR A 294 -14.00 -3.76 -4.33
N LEU A 295 -13.10 -4.66 -4.74
CA LEU A 295 -11.68 -4.56 -4.40
C LEU A 295 -11.04 -3.62 -5.39
N SER A 296 -10.33 -2.60 -4.90
CA SER A 296 -9.68 -1.61 -5.74
C SER A 296 -8.20 -1.53 -5.42
N LEU A 297 -7.39 -1.35 -6.46
CA LEU A 297 -5.95 -1.25 -6.43
C LEU A 297 -5.54 0.03 -7.15
N THR A 298 -4.59 0.76 -6.58
CA THR A 298 -3.98 1.93 -7.19
C THR A 298 -2.51 1.69 -7.45
N PHE A 299 -2.02 2.20 -8.57
CA PHE A 299 -0.63 2.08 -9.00
C PHE A 299 -0.28 3.15 -10.04
N GLU A 300 1.02 3.35 -10.26
CA GLU A 300 1.59 4.26 -11.26
C GLU A 300 1.87 3.49 -12.56
N ASP A 301 1.51 4.05 -13.71
CA ASP A 301 1.91 3.51 -15.02
C ASP A 301 3.17 4.17 -15.58
N GLU A 302 3.68 3.65 -16.70
CA GLU A 302 4.89 4.17 -17.37
C GLU A 302 4.77 5.64 -17.82
N TYR A 303 3.55 6.19 -17.87
CA TYR A 303 3.26 7.57 -18.25
C TYR A 303 3.03 8.47 -17.02
N GLN A 304 3.31 7.99 -15.80
CA GLN A 304 3.13 8.71 -14.55
C GLN A 304 1.66 9.09 -14.29
N ASN A 305 0.74 8.19 -14.66
CA ASN A 305 -0.67 8.31 -14.29
C ASN A 305 -0.95 7.58 -12.98
N TYR A 306 -1.81 8.19 -12.16
CA TYR A 306 -2.52 7.53 -11.06
C TYR A 306 -3.59 6.62 -11.67
N LEU A 307 -3.35 5.32 -11.71
CA LEU A 307 -4.34 4.35 -12.17
C LEU A 307 -5.10 3.75 -10.99
N VAL A 308 -6.39 3.49 -11.19
CA VAL A 308 -7.20 2.66 -10.30
C VAL A 308 -7.78 1.49 -11.09
N ALA A 309 -7.45 0.26 -10.70
CA ALA A 309 -8.05 -0.96 -11.20
C ALA A 309 -8.98 -1.56 -10.14
N ASN A 310 -10.03 -2.25 -10.57
CA ASN A 310 -11.00 -2.83 -9.62
C ASN A 310 -11.55 -4.19 -10.05
N SER A 311 -11.91 -5.03 -9.08
CA SER A 311 -12.34 -6.41 -9.32
C SER A 311 -13.70 -6.53 -10.03
N THR A 312 -14.60 -5.56 -9.85
CA THR A 312 -15.95 -5.60 -10.47
C THR A 312 -15.89 -5.47 -11.99
N TYR A 313 -14.91 -4.75 -12.54
CA TYR A 313 -14.75 -4.54 -13.99
C TYR A 313 -13.57 -5.33 -14.56
N ASN A 314 -13.38 -6.56 -14.07
CA ASN A 314 -12.31 -7.46 -14.51
C ASN A 314 -10.92 -6.78 -14.49
N TRP A 315 -10.67 -6.00 -13.44
CA TRP A 315 -9.42 -5.25 -13.23
C TRP A 315 -9.06 -4.25 -14.33
N THR A 316 -10.04 -3.75 -15.08
CA THR A 316 -9.82 -2.64 -16.00
C THR A 316 -9.32 -1.43 -15.21
N ALA A 317 -8.16 -0.90 -15.59
CA ALA A 317 -7.57 0.27 -14.97
C ALA A 317 -8.10 1.56 -15.60
N THR A 318 -8.42 2.55 -14.77
CA THR A 318 -8.84 3.89 -15.22
C THR A 318 -7.89 4.95 -14.69
N VAL A 319 -7.66 6.01 -15.48
CA VAL A 319 -6.84 7.15 -15.08
C VAL A 319 -7.63 8.02 -14.12
N ALA A 320 -7.16 8.08 -12.88
CA ALA A 320 -7.74 8.91 -11.83
C ALA A 320 -6.97 10.23 -11.64
N SER A 321 -5.73 10.32 -12.12
CA SER A 321 -4.94 11.56 -12.23
C SER A 321 -3.77 11.34 -13.18
N SER A 322 -3.30 12.40 -13.85
CA SER A 322 -2.12 12.37 -14.75
C SER A 322 -0.94 13.20 -14.21
N ARG A 323 -0.93 13.50 -12.90
CA ARG A 323 0.03 14.44 -12.26
C ARG A 323 0.97 13.77 -11.26
N LEU A 324 1.26 12.48 -11.39
CA LEU A 324 2.13 11.81 -10.42
C LEU A 324 3.57 12.25 -10.56
N ALA A 325 4.24 12.41 -9.42
CA ALA A 325 5.69 12.34 -9.39
C ALA A 325 6.14 10.91 -9.71
N ALA A 326 7.30 10.76 -10.35
CA ALA A 326 7.90 9.45 -10.57
C ALA A 326 8.14 8.73 -9.23
N ASN A 327 7.72 7.46 -9.13
CA ASN A 327 7.79 6.67 -7.90
C ASN A 327 6.95 7.29 -6.76
N SER A 328 5.82 7.89 -7.11
CA SER A 328 4.94 8.56 -6.15
C SER A 328 4.56 7.61 -5.02
N SER A 329 4.59 8.10 -3.77
CA SER A 329 3.88 7.43 -2.67
C SER A 329 2.37 7.46 -2.94
N MET A 330 1.65 6.42 -2.52
CA MET A 330 0.23 6.26 -2.82
C MET A 330 -0.50 5.65 -1.62
N ALA A 331 -1.71 6.11 -1.37
CA ALA A 331 -2.61 5.49 -0.40
C ALA A 331 -4.05 5.54 -0.92
N LEU A 332 -4.84 4.52 -0.61
CA LEU A 332 -6.24 4.42 -1.00
C LEU A 332 -7.07 4.03 0.21
N ILE A 333 -8.17 4.73 0.44
CA ILE A 333 -9.12 4.42 1.51
C ILE A 333 -10.54 4.33 0.98
N SER A 334 -11.40 3.67 1.75
CA SER A 334 -12.84 3.65 1.56
C SER A 334 -13.51 4.48 2.66
N MET A 335 -14.42 5.38 2.28
CA MET A 335 -15.11 6.30 3.20
C MET A 335 -16.63 6.20 3.09
N ASP A 336 -17.29 6.23 4.24
CA ASP A 336 -18.75 6.30 4.35
C ASP A 336 -19.18 7.76 4.40
N TYR A 337 -19.79 8.24 3.31
CA TYR A 337 -20.31 9.61 3.22
C TYR A 337 -21.85 9.59 3.16
N GLY A 338 -22.48 8.63 3.84
CA GLY A 338 -23.95 8.56 3.98
C GLY A 338 -24.71 8.06 2.74
N SER A 339 -24.01 7.56 1.72
CA SER A 339 -24.57 6.98 0.49
C SER A 339 -24.82 5.46 0.60
N ALA A 340 -25.45 4.89 -0.44
CA ALA A 340 -25.66 3.45 -0.58
C ALA A 340 -24.35 2.64 -0.76
N SER A 341 -23.23 3.30 -1.07
CA SER A 341 -21.90 2.70 -1.18
C SER A 341 -20.84 3.67 -0.68
N ASP A 342 -19.73 3.14 -0.19
CA ASP A 342 -18.57 3.94 0.18
C ASP A 342 -17.93 4.62 -1.04
N TYR A 343 -17.27 5.76 -0.81
CA TYR A 343 -16.41 6.43 -1.77
C TYR A 343 -14.98 5.94 -1.65
N LEU A 344 -14.28 5.83 -2.78
CA LEU A 344 -12.83 5.67 -2.78
C LEU A 344 -12.16 7.04 -2.77
N TRP A 345 -11.16 7.19 -1.90
CA TRP A 345 -10.33 8.40 -1.84
C TRP A 345 -8.86 8.00 -1.95
N GLY A 346 -8.25 8.41 -3.05
CA GLY A 346 -6.84 8.20 -3.36
C GLY A 346 -5.99 9.41 -3.00
N PHE A 347 -4.77 9.13 -2.52
CA PHE A 347 -3.75 10.10 -2.17
C PHE A 347 -2.47 9.75 -2.91
N TYR A 348 -1.83 10.76 -3.49
CA TYR A 348 -0.63 10.58 -4.32
C TYR A 348 0.26 11.81 -4.26
N ASP A 349 1.55 11.65 -4.51
CA ASP A 349 2.50 12.75 -4.57
C ASP A 349 2.50 13.40 -5.96
N THR A 350 2.46 14.73 -5.97
CA THR A 350 2.46 15.60 -7.13
C THR A 350 3.64 16.55 -7.06
N ASN A 351 4.84 15.98 -6.95
CA ASN A 351 6.08 16.71 -6.86
C ASN A 351 6.21 17.50 -5.54
N GLY A 352 6.22 16.78 -4.42
CA GLY A 352 6.40 17.32 -3.07
C GLY A 352 5.14 17.93 -2.46
N VAL A 353 3.99 17.58 -3.03
CA VAL A 353 2.65 17.98 -2.59
C VAL A 353 1.77 16.76 -2.65
N MET A 354 1.17 16.39 -1.52
CA MET A 354 0.17 15.31 -1.50
C MET A 354 -1.10 15.83 -2.14
N GLY A 355 -1.38 15.35 -3.35
CA GLY A 355 -2.66 15.52 -4.02
C GLY A 355 -3.65 14.45 -3.59
N SER A 356 -4.91 14.66 -3.96
CA SER A 356 -5.93 13.63 -3.83
C SER A 356 -6.93 13.64 -4.95
N ALA A 357 -7.52 12.47 -5.19
CA ALA A 357 -8.64 12.27 -6.09
C ALA A 357 -9.67 11.37 -5.40
N TRP A 358 -10.95 11.63 -5.64
CA TRP A 358 -12.07 10.87 -5.10
C TRP A 358 -12.96 10.38 -6.24
N GLU A 359 -13.48 9.16 -6.09
CA GLU A 359 -14.35 8.52 -7.08
C GLU A 359 -15.80 8.95 -6.89
N ASP A 360 -16.46 9.46 -7.92
CA ASP A 360 -17.91 9.62 -7.95
C ASP A 360 -18.58 8.29 -8.31
N PHE A 361 -19.16 7.69 -7.28
CA PHE A 361 -19.83 6.41 -7.34
C PHE A 361 -20.89 6.32 -8.45
N GLN A 362 -21.67 7.38 -8.69
CA GLN A 362 -22.79 7.29 -9.63
C GLN A 362 -22.34 7.23 -11.09
N LYS A 363 -21.15 7.77 -11.38
CA LYS A 363 -20.65 7.92 -12.74
C LYS A 363 -19.40 7.10 -13.02
N GLY A 364 -18.79 6.52 -11.99
CA GLY A 364 -17.46 5.89 -12.09
C GLY A 364 -16.36 6.87 -12.49
N ASN A 365 -16.62 8.17 -12.37
CA ASN A 365 -15.70 9.23 -12.77
C ASN A 365 -14.88 9.64 -11.56
N TRP A 366 -13.60 9.89 -11.77
CA TRP A 366 -12.76 10.51 -10.75
C TRP A 366 -12.91 12.01 -10.81
N TRP A 367 -13.13 12.63 -9.66
CA TRP A 367 -13.19 14.06 -9.52
C TRP A 367 -11.84 14.58 -9.03
N TRP A 368 -11.56 15.83 -9.41
CA TRP A 368 -10.27 16.48 -9.18
C TRP A 368 -9.07 15.81 -9.89
N THR A 369 -9.31 15.08 -10.97
CA THR A 369 -8.29 14.43 -11.81
C THR A 369 -7.22 15.39 -12.35
N ASN A 370 -7.61 16.63 -12.68
CA ASN A 370 -6.70 17.63 -13.29
C ASN A 370 -6.13 18.65 -12.30
N LEU A 371 -6.82 18.91 -11.18
CA LEU A 371 -6.38 19.91 -10.21
C LEU A 371 -5.80 19.28 -8.94
N GLY A 372 -6.35 18.15 -8.48
CA GLY A 372 -6.13 17.60 -7.15
C GLY A 372 -6.53 18.57 -6.04
N ARG A 373 -7.06 18.09 -4.91
CA ARG A 373 -7.02 18.92 -3.69
C ARG A 373 -5.65 18.69 -3.07
N ASN A 374 -4.85 19.75 -2.98
CA ASN A 374 -3.59 19.72 -2.25
C ASN A 374 -3.89 19.56 -0.75
N ILE A 375 -3.37 18.51 -0.14
CA ILE A 375 -3.63 18.17 1.25
C ILE A 375 -2.43 18.55 2.12
N MET A 376 -1.23 18.12 1.76
CA MET A 376 0.01 18.42 2.48
C MET A 376 1.04 19.02 1.52
N TYR A 377 1.88 19.90 2.02
CA TYR A 377 2.89 20.62 1.25
C TYR A 377 4.28 20.35 1.80
N GLY A 378 5.31 20.55 0.97
CA GLY A 378 6.70 20.43 1.42
C GLY A 378 7.08 19.00 1.78
N ILE A 379 6.36 18.02 1.23
CA ILE A 379 6.78 16.63 1.26
C ILE A 379 8.08 16.58 0.44
N PRO A 380 9.20 16.07 0.96
CA PRO A 380 10.43 15.97 0.19
C PRO A 380 10.18 15.15 -1.09
N MET A 381 11.04 15.21 -2.09
CA MET A 381 10.94 14.32 -3.25
C MET A 381 12.06 13.30 -3.14
N LYS A 382 11.89 12.20 -2.40
CA LYS A 382 12.97 11.19 -2.28
C LYS A 382 12.47 9.76 -2.14
N THR A 383 13.32 8.85 -2.60
CA THR A 383 13.21 7.41 -2.37
C THR A 383 13.14 7.10 -0.86
N GLY A 384 12.15 6.31 -0.45
CA GLY A 384 11.89 5.97 0.96
C GLY A 384 10.67 6.65 1.57
N GLN A 385 9.89 7.38 0.76
CA GLN A 385 8.62 7.95 1.19
C GLN A 385 7.50 6.92 1.13
N GLY A 386 6.64 6.97 2.14
CA GLY A 386 5.46 6.14 2.24
C GLY A 386 4.28 7.01 2.64
N PHE A 387 3.16 6.82 1.97
CA PHE A 387 1.88 7.32 2.43
C PHE A 387 1.13 6.18 3.07
N ALA A 388 0.49 6.46 4.20
CA ALA A 388 -0.46 5.56 4.81
C ALA A 388 -1.72 6.36 5.12
N ALA A 389 -2.88 5.76 4.89
CA ALA A 389 -4.14 6.42 5.13
C ALA A 389 -5.15 5.42 5.69
N ALA A 390 -6.10 5.93 6.46
CA ALA A 390 -7.22 5.16 6.95
C ALA A 390 -8.45 6.05 7.06
N SER A 391 -9.61 5.42 7.12
CA SER A 391 -10.83 6.09 7.56
C SER A 391 -11.09 5.78 9.04
N PHE A 392 -11.71 6.71 9.77
CA PHE A 392 -12.00 6.54 11.20
C PHE A 392 -13.36 7.13 11.57
N HIS A 393 -13.77 7.00 12.84
CA HIS A 393 -15.12 7.33 13.33
C HIS A 393 -16.25 6.75 12.45
N GLY A 394 -16.26 5.43 12.29
CA GLY A 394 -17.24 4.77 11.42
C GLY A 394 -16.99 5.01 9.93
N ARG A 395 -15.76 5.40 9.56
CA ARG A 395 -15.28 5.66 8.20
C ARG A 395 -15.77 6.99 7.58
N THR A 396 -16.26 7.89 8.42
CA THR A 396 -16.74 9.22 8.00
C THR A 396 -15.61 10.24 7.91
N HIS A 397 -14.50 10.00 8.61
CA HIS A 397 -13.32 10.86 8.62
C HIS A 397 -12.17 10.20 7.85
N ALA A 398 -11.25 11.02 7.31
CA ALA A 398 -10.04 10.54 6.66
C ALA A 398 -8.82 10.92 7.49
N PHE A 399 -7.87 10.01 7.64
CA PHE A 399 -6.57 10.26 8.23
C PHE A 399 -5.49 9.91 7.20
N VAL A 400 -4.50 10.78 7.06
CA VAL A 400 -3.35 10.56 6.17
C VAL A 400 -2.05 10.82 6.93
N ALA A 401 -1.06 9.98 6.66
CA ALA A 401 0.28 10.05 7.21
C ALA A 401 1.30 10.03 6.06
N ALA A 402 2.27 10.93 6.12
CA ALA A 402 3.39 11.01 5.19
C ALA A 402 4.70 10.74 5.94
N LEU A 403 5.45 9.73 5.51
CA LEU A 403 6.79 9.43 6.00
C LEU A 403 7.84 10.30 5.31
N PHE A 404 8.63 11.02 6.10
CA PHE A 404 9.72 11.85 5.63
C PHE A 404 11.03 11.05 5.58
N PRO A 405 12.02 11.45 4.76
CA PRO A 405 13.30 10.76 4.64
C PRO A 405 14.13 10.68 5.93
N ASP A 406 13.86 11.55 6.91
CA ASP A 406 14.49 11.49 8.24
C ASP A 406 13.82 10.49 9.20
N GLY A 407 12.79 9.80 8.71
CA GLY A 407 11.97 8.84 9.43
C GLY A 407 10.83 9.44 10.24
N SER A 408 10.68 10.77 10.26
CA SER A 408 9.56 11.44 10.93
C SER A 408 8.27 11.30 10.11
N VAL A 409 7.12 11.43 10.79
CA VAL A 409 5.80 11.33 10.16
C VAL A 409 5.02 12.62 10.37
N SER A 410 4.61 13.26 9.27
CA SER A 410 3.57 14.30 9.31
C SER A 410 2.21 13.66 9.07
N VAL A 411 1.20 14.20 9.73
CA VAL A 411 -0.16 13.69 9.69
C VAL A 411 -1.15 14.83 9.49
N LYS A 412 -2.27 14.50 8.86
CA LYS A 412 -3.40 15.41 8.66
C LYS A 412 -4.68 14.58 8.67
N TYR A 413 -5.78 15.17 9.11
CA TYR A 413 -7.08 14.51 9.04
C TYR A 413 -8.17 15.44 8.54
N TYR A 414 -9.17 14.84 7.93
CA TYR A 414 -10.34 15.49 7.37
C TYR A 414 -11.53 15.29 8.31
N ASP A 415 -12.20 16.39 8.64
CA ASP A 415 -13.42 16.40 9.44
C ASP A 415 -14.62 16.75 8.54
N PRO A 416 -15.53 15.80 8.27
CA PRO A 416 -16.71 16.05 7.45
C PRO A 416 -17.68 17.08 8.07
N GLY A 417 -17.64 17.29 9.39
CA GLY A 417 -18.43 18.31 10.06
C GLY A 417 -17.96 19.73 9.75
N LEU A 418 -16.70 19.88 9.35
CA LEU A 418 -16.11 21.15 8.91
C LEU A 418 -15.97 21.25 7.37
N ASP A 419 -16.16 20.13 6.66
CA ASP A 419 -15.86 20.00 5.22
C ASP A 419 -14.41 20.41 4.86
N ASP A 420 -13.49 20.25 5.83
CA ASP A 420 -12.12 20.72 5.70
C ASP A 420 -11.10 19.82 6.41
N TRP A 421 -9.85 20.01 6.00
CA TRP A 421 -8.70 19.38 6.60
C TRP A 421 -8.19 20.20 7.77
N HIS A 422 -7.98 19.56 8.92
CA HIS A 422 -7.28 20.21 10.02
C HIS A 422 -5.80 20.49 9.66
N PRO A 423 -5.14 21.45 10.33
CA PRO A 423 -3.74 21.78 10.03
C PRO A 423 -2.82 20.57 10.11
N GLU A 424 -1.80 20.52 9.24
CA GLU A 424 -0.76 19.50 9.30
C GLU A 424 -0.01 19.56 10.65
N ALA A 425 0.28 18.40 11.24
CA ALA A 425 1.09 18.29 12.44
C ALA A 425 2.05 17.11 12.36
N LYS A 426 3.10 17.14 13.17
CA LYS A 426 3.94 15.96 13.39
C LYS A 426 3.20 14.94 14.26
N LEU A 427 3.38 13.66 13.95
CA LEU A 427 2.90 12.56 14.79
C LEU A 427 3.54 12.65 16.18
N LYS A 428 2.73 12.54 17.23
CA LYS A 428 3.15 12.53 18.63
C LYS A 428 2.99 11.14 19.24
N LEU A 429 3.90 10.77 20.13
CA LEU A 429 3.77 9.56 20.96
C LEU A 429 3.35 9.94 22.37
N ALA A 430 2.24 9.38 22.87
CA ALA A 430 1.51 9.84 24.05
C ALA A 430 2.30 9.83 25.38
N ASN A 431 3.41 9.09 25.46
CA ASN A 431 4.20 8.92 26.69
C ASN A 431 5.69 9.23 26.52
N GLU A 432 6.08 9.74 25.36
CA GLU A 432 7.47 10.14 25.14
C GLU A 432 7.62 11.63 25.43
N SER A 433 8.73 12.02 26.09
CA SER A 433 9.12 13.42 26.11
C SER A 433 9.12 13.91 24.67
N THR A 434 8.60 15.10 24.41
CA THR A 434 8.26 15.69 23.10
C THR A 434 9.37 15.71 22.02
N GLU A 435 10.52 15.07 22.25
CA GLU A 435 11.70 15.05 21.41
C GLU A 435 12.06 13.68 20.80
N THR A 436 11.57 12.54 21.29
CA THR A 436 11.79 11.25 20.61
C THR A 436 10.69 11.01 19.58
N VAL A 437 10.90 11.53 18.37
CA VAL A 437 10.08 11.15 17.22
C VAL A 437 10.57 9.79 16.76
N ALA A 438 9.68 8.79 16.75
CA ALA A 438 9.99 7.49 16.17
C ALA A 438 10.47 7.68 14.72
N ARG A 439 11.61 7.06 14.40
CA ARG A 439 12.23 7.13 13.08
C ARG A 439 11.91 5.87 12.30
N PHE A 440 10.92 5.98 11.43
CA PHE A 440 10.48 4.84 10.63
C PHE A 440 11.21 4.78 9.28
N SER A 441 11.47 3.57 8.79
CA SER A 441 11.91 3.34 7.42
C SER A 441 10.76 3.01 6.47
N ALA A 442 9.61 2.62 7.00
CA ALA A 442 8.38 2.33 6.27
C ALA A 442 7.18 2.47 7.20
N ILE A 443 6.02 2.81 6.64
CA ILE A 443 4.75 2.89 7.36
C ILE A 443 3.62 2.18 6.61
N ALA A 444 2.67 1.62 7.35
CA ALA A 444 1.41 1.10 6.82
C ALA A 444 0.29 1.33 7.84
N MET A 445 -0.96 1.31 7.38
CA MET A 445 -2.11 1.55 8.25
C MET A 445 -3.26 0.63 7.89
N THR A 446 -3.99 0.19 8.91
CA THR A 446 -5.21 -0.60 8.75
C THR A 446 -6.41 0.30 8.53
N ALA A 447 -7.54 -0.29 8.12
CA ALA A 447 -8.76 0.47 7.85
C ALA A 447 -9.41 1.07 9.12
N ASP A 448 -8.96 0.70 10.33
CA ASP A 448 -9.37 1.29 11.61
C ASP A 448 -8.32 2.24 12.21
N ALA A 449 -7.41 2.78 11.39
CA ALA A 449 -6.39 3.76 11.77
C ALA A 449 -5.36 3.26 12.81
N ARG A 450 -5.00 1.96 12.76
CA ARG A 450 -3.82 1.44 13.45
C ARG A 450 -2.60 1.58 12.55
N LEU A 451 -1.60 2.30 13.03
CA LEU A 451 -0.38 2.61 12.28
C LEU A 451 0.71 1.61 12.65
N TYR A 452 1.41 1.11 11.64
CA TYR A 452 2.56 0.24 11.79
C TYR A 452 3.77 0.94 11.19
N GLY A 453 4.87 0.99 11.93
CA GLY A 453 6.10 1.64 11.51
C GLY A 453 7.31 0.74 11.68
N MET A 454 8.14 0.60 10.65
CA MET A 454 9.36 -0.20 10.72
C MET A 454 10.51 0.61 11.33
N VAL A 455 11.14 0.11 12.38
CA VAL A 455 12.28 0.72 13.08
C VAL A 455 13.51 -0.16 12.92
N ASN A 456 14.65 0.47 12.59
CA ASN A 456 15.95 -0.19 12.39
C ASN A 456 15.93 -1.38 11.40
N SER A 457 14.96 -1.40 10.46
CA SER A 457 14.79 -2.49 9.49
C SER A 457 14.62 -3.89 10.11
N SER A 458 14.16 -3.99 11.36
CA SER A 458 14.01 -5.30 12.02
C SER A 458 12.84 -5.41 12.98
N ILE A 459 12.28 -4.28 13.41
CA ILE A 459 11.17 -4.24 14.37
C ILE A 459 10.03 -3.48 13.72
N ILE A 460 8.82 -4.03 13.73
CA ILE A 460 7.62 -3.29 13.36
C ILE A 460 6.93 -2.84 14.65
N GLN A 461 6.87 -1.54 14.87
CA GLN A 461 6.14 -0.96 15.99
C GLN A 461 4.67 -0.82 15.63
N GLU A 462 3.81 -1.23 16.55
CA GLU A 462 2.37 -1.06 16.47
C GLU A 462 1.93 0.16 17.28
N LEU A 463 1.27 1.10 16.59
CA LEU A 463 0.79 2.35 17.14
C LEU A 463 -0.73 2.45 16.99
N ARG A 464 -1.41 2.88 18.05
CA ARG A 464 -2.87 3.12 18.05
C ARG A 464 -3.16 4.61 18.18
N MET A 465 -3.92 5.14 17.25
CA MET A 465 -4.39 6.54 17.29
C MET A 465 -5.23 6.80 18.54
N ASP A 466 -4.99 7.94 19.18
CA ASP A 466 -5.84 8.45 20.26
C ASP A 466 -7.17 8.95 19.68
N GLN A 467 -8.29 8.55 20.30
CA GLN A 467 -9.62 8.90 19.79
C GLN A 467 -10.01 10.36 20.08
N THR A 468 -9.31 11.03 20.99
CA THR A 468 -9.56 12.42 21.38
C THR A 468 -8.62 13.40 20.68
N ASP A 469 -7.42 12.94 20.30
CA ASP A 469 -6.45 13.70 19.53
C ASP A 469 -5.85 12.84 18.41
N PRO A 470 -6.36 12.95 17.16
CA PRO A 470 -5.85 12.17 16.02
C PRO A 470 -4.36 12.37 15.71
N TYR A 471 -3.70 13.38 16.29
CA TYR A 471 -2.25 13.60 16.15
C TYR A 471 -1.41 12.77 17.12
N THR A 472 -2.02 12.19 18.14
CA THR A 472 -1.35 11.47 19.22
C THR A 472 -1.56 9.96 19.06
N PHE A 473 -0.48 9.20 19.16
CA PHE A 473 -0.48 7.75 19.05
C PHE A 473 0.09 7.11 20.31
N HIS A 474 -0.50 5.98 20.69
CA HIS A 474 -0.03 5.14 21.79
C HIS A 474 0.73 3.96 21.23
N HIS A 475 1.96 3.74 21.71
CA HIS A 475 2.68 2.50 21.42
C HIS A 475 1.95 1.32 22.07
N VAL A 476 1.68 0.28 21.29
CA VAL A 476 0.95 -0.91 21.72
C VAL A 476 1.90 -2.08 21.92
N GLY A 477 2.88 -2.24 21.04
CA GLY A 477 3.85 -3.32 21.11
C GLY A 477 4.77 -3.39 19.90
N ASP A 478 5.73 -4.30 19.98
CA ASP A 478 6.71 -4.57 18.93
C ASP A 478 6.45 -5.94 18.31
N ILE A 479 6.56 -6.01 16.99
CA ILE A 479 6.47 -7.22 16.20
C ILE A 479 7.88 -7.55 15.70
N VAL A 480 8.35 -8.76 16.01
CA VAL A 480 9.69 -9.28 15.68
C VAL A 480 9.58 -10.53 14.81
#